data_AF-A0A3L6JGU4-F1
#
_entry.id   AF-A0A3L6JGU4-F1
#
_cell.length_a   1.000
_cell.length_b   1.000
_cell.length_c   1.000
_cell.angle_alpha   90.00
_cell.angle_beta   90.00
_cell.angle_gamma   90.00
#
_symmetry.space_group_name_H-M   'P 1'
#
loop_
_entity.id
_entity.type
_entity.pdbx_description
1 polymer ?
#
loop_
_entity_poly.entity_id
_entity_poly.type
_entity_poly.pdbx_seq_one_letter_code
_entity_poly.pdbx_strand_id
1 'polypeptide(L)'
;MRLTEDERTSFSRFREVSELRTQFLCEYRFYLTQRQSNAVSKASIDGTMLHNLVSTIRTHEPGGTQWMPIFGIIAVVVLGIIWIVW
;
A
#
# COMPACT_ATOMS: atom_id res chain seq x y z
N MET A 1 -18.84 18.15 24.13
CA MET A 1 -18.79 17.00 25.06
C MET A 1 -17.35 16.86 25.50
N ARG A 2 -17.03 16.86 26.81
CA ARG A 2 -15.64 16.74 27.30
C ARG A 2 -15.38 15.26 27.56
N LEU A 3 -14.48 14.65 26.78
CA LEU A 3 -13.99 13.30 27.05
C LEU A 3 -13.16 13.33 28.35
N THR A 4 -13.35 12.34 29.22
CA THR A 4 -12.59 12.19 30.47
C THR A 4 -11.17 11.70 30.17
N GLU A 5 -10.19 11.98 31.04
CA GLU A 5 -8.78 11.61 30.80
C GLU A 5 -8.57 10.09 30.66
N ASP A 6 -9.40 9.26 31.31
CA ASP A 6 -9.38 7.79 31.17
C ASP A 6 -9.79 7.30 29.76
N GLU A 7 -10.72 8.00 29.10
CA GLU A 7 -11.06 7.75 27.69
C GLU A 7 -9.99 8.26 26.73
N ARG A 8 -8.94 8.93 27.23
CA ARG A 8 -7.84 9.44 26.40
C ARG A 8 -6.65 8.49 26.39
N THR A 9 -6.39 7.79 27.50
CA THR A 9 -5.23 6.91 27.70
C THR A 9 -5.42 5.50 27.15
N SER A 10 -6.67 4.99 27.16
CA SER A 10 -7.01 3.69 26.53
C SER A 10 -6.91 3.69 25.00
N PHE A 11 -6.90 4.87 24.37
CA PHE A 11 -6.77 5.05 22.91
C PHE A 11 -5.36 5.49 22.47
N SER A 12 -4.32 5.16 23.23
CA SER A 12 -2.92 5.35 22.79
C SER A 12 -2.52 4.47 21.58
N ARG A 13 -3.48 3.72 21.02
CA ARG A 13 -3.36 3.00 19.76
C ARG A 13 -3.21 4.01 18.61
N PHE A 14 -2.22 3.79 17.74
CA PHE A 14 -2.08 4.53 16.49
C PHE A 14 -3.43 4.54 15.76
N ARG A 15 -3.99 5.74 15.55
CA ARG A 15 -5.26 5.90 14.84
C ARG A 15 -5.06 5.75 13.36
N GLU A 16 -6.01 5.07 12.73
CA GLU A 16 -6.07 5.04 11.28
C GLU A 16 -6.49 6.42 10.75
N VAL A 17 -5.99 6.77 9.56
CA VAL A 17 -6.36 8.04 8.91
C VAL A 17 -7.87 8.10 8.61
N SER A 18 -8.47 6.94 8.33
CA SER A 18 -9.91 6.76 8.16
C SER A 18 -10.71 7.20 9.40
N GLU A 19 -10.24 6.83 10.58
CA GLU A 19 -10.84 7.18 11.88
C GLU A 19 -10.71 8.66 12.21
N LEU A 20 -9.55 9.26 11.92
CA LEU A 20 -9.37 10.70 12.08
C LEU A 20 -10.35 11.48 11.19
N ARG A 21 -10.53 11.03 9.94
CA ARG A 21 -11.47 11.66 9.01
C ARG A 21 -12.91 11.57 9.52
N THR A 22 -13.33 10.44 10.08
CA THR A 22 -14.70 10.33 10.63
C THR A 22 -14.88 11.20 11.87
N GLN A 23 -13.88 11.31 12.75
CA GLN A 23 -13.93 12.24 13.87
C GLN A 23 -14.08 13.70 13.43
N PHE A 24 -13.29 14.14 12.43
CA PHE A 24 -13.38 15.51 11.92
C PHE A 24 -14.72 15.81 11.25
N LEU A 25 -15.34 14.82 10.60
CA LEU A 25 -16.64 15.00 9.95
C LEU A 25 -17.79 15.00 10.97
N CYS A 26 -17.77 14.08 11.93
CA CYS A 26 -18.78 13.96 12.97
C CYS A 26 -18.23 13.18 14.17
N GLU A 27 -17.88 13.90 15.23
CA GLU A 27 -17.31 13.33 16.45
C GLU A 27 -18.26 12.34 17.15
N TYR A 28 -19.56 12.62 17.15
CA TYR A 28 -20.55 11.71 17.75
C TYR A 28 -20.68 10.39 16.99
N ARG A 29 -20.58 10.43 15.65
CA ARG A 29 -20.57 9.22 14.83
C ARG A 29 -19.33 8.36 15.13
N PHE A 30 -18.17 8.99 15.27
CA PHE A 30 -16.95 8.29 15.65
C PHE A 30 -17.08 7.60 17.01
N TYR A 31 -17.65 8.28 18.01
CA TYR A 31 -17.94 7.70 19.33
C TYR A 31 -18.84 6.45 19.23
N LEU A 32 -19.92 6.51 18.44
CA LEU A 32 -20.81 5.36 18.23
C LEU A 32 -20.09 4.20 17.52
N THR A 33 -19.30 4.50 16.48
CA THR A 33 -18.50 3.51 15.75
C THR A 33 -17.54 2.76 16.67
N GLN A 34 -16.89 3.44 17.62
CA GLN A 34 -15.99 2.79 18.58
C GLN A 34 -16.71 1.86 19.55
N ARG A 35 -17.95 2.19 19.95
CA ARG A 35 -18.71 1.38 20.92
C ARG A 35 -19.45 0.20 20.30
N GLN A 36 -19.94 0.34 19.07
CA GLN A 36 -20.89 -0.62 18.50
C GLN A 36 -20.28 -1.56 17.46
N SER A 37 -19.00 -1.39 17.11
CA SER A 37 -18.29 -2.03 16.00
C SER A 37 -18.94 -1.75 14.64
N ASN A 38 -18.13 -1.63 13.60
CA ASN A 38 -18.66 -1.37 12.26
C ASN A 38 -19.17 -2.67 11.63
N ALA A 39 -20.39 -2.63 11.10
CA ALA A 39 -20.87 -3.66 10.19
C ALA A 39 -20.06 -3.62 8.89
N VAL A 40 -19.48 -4.76 8.51
CA VAL A 40 -18.77 -4.88 7.23
C VAL A 40 -19.81 -4.95 6.11
N SER A 41 -19.75 -3.99 5.19
CA SER A 41 -20.63 -3.99 4.02
C SER A 41 -20.06 -4.88 2.91
N LYS A 42 -20.94 -5.43 2.05
CA LYS A 42 -20.53 -6.21 0.88
C LYS A 42 -19.56 -5.43 -0.02
N ALA A 43 -19.80 -4.13 -0.21
CA ALA A 43 -18.91 -3.25 -0.96
C ALA A 43 -17.50 -3.14 -0.34
N SER A 44 -17.40 -3.15 0.99
CA SER A 44 -16.11 -3.16 1.69
C SER A 44 -15.34 -4.46 1.44
N ILE A 45 -16.04 -5.59 1.39
CA ILE A 45 -15.44 -6.91 1.11
C ILE A 45 -14.92 -6.94 -0.32
N ASP A 46 -15.76 -6.56 -1.29
CA ASP A 46 -15.40 -6.55 -2.71
C ASP A 46 -14.21 -5.61 -2.98
N GLY A 47 -14.19 -4.43 -2.36
CA GLY A 47 -13.06 -3.50 -2.45
C GLY A 47 -11.76 -4.06 -1.86
N THR A 48 -11.83 -4.74 -0.71
CA THR A 48 -10.67 -5.38 -0.08
C THR A 48 -10.11 -6.50 -0.96
N MET A 49 -10.99 -7.32 -1.55
CA MET A 49 -10.62 -8.37 -2.49
C MET A 49 -9.89 -7.80 -3.71
N LEU A 50 -10.39 -6.71 -4.29
CA LEU A 50 -9.76 -6.05 -5.42
C LEU A 50 -8.36 -5.51 -5.06
N HIS A 51 -8.21 -4.86 -3.90
CA HIS A 51 -6.91 -4.34 -3.46
C HIS A 51 -5.88 -5.45 -3.29
N ASN A 52 -6.27 -6.60 -2.73
CA ASN A 52 -5.39 -7.77 -2.57
C ASN A 52 -4.98 -8.38 -3.93
N LEU A 53 -5.89 -8.38 -4.90
CA LEU A 53 -5.60 -8.89 -6.23
C LEU A 53 -4.61 -7.97 -6.97
N VAL A 54 -4.81 -6.65 -6.90
CA VAL A 54 -3.91 -5.67 -7.52
C VAL A 54 -2.54 -5.66 -6.87
N SER A 55 -2.45 -5.76 -5.55
CA SER A 55 -1.15 -5.80 -4.85
C SER A 55 -0.33 -7.02 -5.28
N THR A 56 -0.97 -8.17 -5.45
CA THR A 56 -0.34 -9.42 -5.92
C THR A 56 0.18 -9.31 -7.36
N ILE A 57 -0.58 -8.66 -8.25
CA ILE A 57 -0.17 -8.45 -9.64
C ILE A 57 1.03 -7.50 -9.71
N ARG A 58 1.08 -6.45 -8.87
CA ARG A 58 2.18 -5.48 -8.87
C ARG A 58 3.48 -6.07 -8.32
N THR A 59 3.41 -7.07 -7.44
CA THR A 59 4.59 -7.79 -6.94
C THR A 59 5.13 -8.84 -7.91
N HIS A 60 4.39 -9.17 -8.96
CA HIS A 60 4.93 -9.90 -10.10
C HIS A 60 5.73 -8.93 -10.99
N GLU A 61 6.82 -8.38 -10.46
CA GLU A 61 7.90 -7.94 -11.34
C GLU A 61 8.38 -9.18 -12.09
N PRO A 62 8.41 -9.17 -13.44
CA PRO A 62 9.07 -10.23 -14.15
C PRO A 62 10.55 -10.14 -13.78
N GLY A 63 11.00 -11.00 -12.86
CA GLY A 63 12.40 -11.27 -12.54
C GLY A 63 13.14 -11.93 -13.71
N GLY A 64 12.84 -11.52 -14.94
CA GLY A 64 13.43 -11.99 -16.17
C GLY A 64 13.84 -10.77 -16.99
N THR A 65 15.05 -10.26 -16.72
CA THR A 65 15.99 -9.63 -17.68
C THR A 65 17.16 -8.91 -16.99
N GLN A 66 17.58 -9.30 -15.78
CA GLN A 66 18.79 -8.72 -15.16
C GLN A 66 20.07 -8.99 -15.98
N TRP A 67 20.04 -9.97 -16.90
CA TRP A 67 21.13 -10.30 -17.82
C TRP A 67 21.13 -9.52 -19.14
N MET A 68 20.01 -8.91 -19.55
CA MET A 68 19.92 -8.09 -20.78
C MET A 68 20.99 -6.97 -20.84
N PRO A 69 21.20 -6.16 -19.78
CA PRO A 69 22.20 -5.09 -19.86
C PRO A 69 23.63 -5.64 -19.96
N ILE A 70 23.90 -6.80 -19.37
CA ILE A 70 25.23 -7.44 -19.41
C ILE A 70 25.54 -7.90 -20.85
N PHE A 71 24.60 -8.55 -21.51
CA PHE A 71 24.78 -8.94 -22.93
C PHE A 71 24.89 -7.73 -23.85
N GLY A 72 24.16 -6.64 -23.57
CA GLY A 72 24.28 -5.39 -24.32
C GLY A 72 25.70 -4.81 -24.26
N ILE A 73 26.31 -4.78 -23.07
CA ILE A 73 27.69 -4.28 -22.90
C ILE A 73 28.68 -5.17 -23.64
N ILE A 74 28.56 -6.50 -23.52
CA ILE A 74 29.45 -7.45 -24.21
C ILE A 74 29.37 -7.26 -25.73
N ALA A 75 28.17 -7.10 -26.29
CA ALA A 75 27.98 -6.90 -27.73
C ALA A 75 28.67 -5.63 -28.24
N VAL A 76 28.59 -4.52 -27.49
CA VAL A 76 29.24 -3.25 -27.86
C VAL A 76 30.77 -3.39 -27.84
N VAL A 77 31.33 -4.08 -26.84
CA VAL A 77 32.78 -4.31 -26.75
C VAL A 77 33.27 -5.17 -27.93
N VAL A 78 32.55 -6.24 -28.26
CA VAL A 78 32.91 -7.12 -29.39
C VAL A 78 32.87 -6.36 -30.72
N LEU A 79 31.84 -5.55 -30.96
CA LEU A 79 31.74 -4.73 -32.17
C LEU A 79 32.86 -3.70 -32.26
N GLY A 80 33.24 -3.08 -31.14
CA GLY A 80 34.37 -2.15 -31.11
C GLY A 80 35.71 -2.82 -31.43
N ILE A 81 35.94 -4.04 -30.92
CA ILE A 81 37.15 -4.81 -31.25
C ILE A 81 37.16 -5.19 -32.73
N ILE A 82 36.04 -5.68 -33.26
CA ILE A 82 35.93 -6.03 -34.69
C ILE A 82 36.25 -4.81 -35.56
N TRP A 83 35.72 -3.64 -35.23
CA TRP A 83 35.98 -2.40 -35.97
C TRP A 83 37.45 -1.96 -35.97
N ILE A 84 38.18 -2.21 -34.89
CA ILE A 84 39.61 -1.84 -34.81
C ILE A 84 40.48 -2.83 -35.59
N VAL A 85 40.09 -4.11 -35.59
CA VAL A 85 40.87 -5.19 -36.19
C VAL A 85 40.64 -5.30 -37.70
N TRP A 86 39.47 -4.90 -38.19
CA TRP A 86 39.05 -5.01 -39.60
C TRP A 86 39.12 -3.65 -40.30
#